data_AF-A0A8B8AVQ2-F1
#
_entry.id   AF-A0A8B8AVQ2-F1
#
_cell.length_a   1.000
_cell.length_b   1.000
_cell.length_c   1.000
_cell.angle_alpha   90.00
_cell.angle_beta   90.00
_cell.angle_gamma   90.00
#
_symmetry.space_group_name_H-M   'P 1'
#
loop_
_entity.id
_entity.type
_entity.pdbx_description
1 polymer ?
#
loop_
_entity_poly.entity_id
_entity_poly.type
_entity_poly.pdbx_seq_one_letter_code
_entity_poly.pdbx_strand_id
1 'polypeptide(L)'
;MSAHHAAINDEMLLTKARKLGEQLGVTDFSYSRGYLHRFKSRRGMKRKLYKGEADSADMTAVQTGREDLQRVLQDYDPEDIFNLDETGLFYRLGPNYTLARTKVSGTKKSKDRITVALTSNATGNTKLKPFVISKVNRPRCFGKTYNPETYVRYRHNAKAWMTSDFFQDWLKDFDRQMRRKVILLVDNAASHNQGDL
;
A
#
# COMPACT_ATOMS: atom_id res chain seq x y z
N MET A 1 -22.76 2.98 24.27
CA MET A 1 -21.80 3.38 23.23
C MET A 1 -22.25 2.80 21.89
N SER A 2 -22.91 3.60 21.06
CA SER A 2 -23.46 3.14 19.78
C SER A 2 -22.37 3.18 18.69
N ALA A 3 -21.96 2.01 18.20
CA ALA A 3 -21.02 1.87 17.09
C ALA A 3 -21.75 2.11 15.76
N HIS A 4 -22.07 3.36 15.46
CA HIS A 4 -22.50 3.74 14.12
C HIS A 4 -21.27 3.84 13.20
N HIS A 5 -21.32 3.13 12.07
CA HIS A 5 -20.40 3.25 10.92
C HIS A 5 -19.05 2.50 11.03
N ALA A 6 -19.03 1.18 11.21
CA ALA A 6 -17.85 0.36 10.91
C ALA A 6 -18.01 -0.35 9.54
N ALA A 7 -16.93 -0.49 8.77
CA ALA A 7 -16.92 -1.32 7.56
C ALA A 7 -17.09 -2.79 7.97
N ILE A 8 -18.19 -3.43 7.54
CA ILE A 8 -18.54 -4.79 7.93
C ILE A 8 -18.04 -5.78 6.86
N ASN A 9 -17.22 -6.75 7.28
CA ASN A 9 -16.82 -7.89 6.45
C ASN A 9 -17.50 -9.19 6.89
N ASP A 10 -17.32 -10.24 6.10
CA ASP A 10 -17.97 -11.54 6.32
C ASP A 10 -17.58 -12.20 7.65
N GLU A 11 -16.30 -12.10 8.05
CA GLU A 11 -15.81 -12.69 9.31
C GLU A 11 -16.37 -11.96 10.53
N MET A 12 -16.56 -10.64 10.46
CA MET A 12 -17.23 -9.87 11.51
C MET A 12 -18.68 -10.31 11.69
N LEU A 13 -19.39 -10.59 10.58
CA LEU A 13 -20.78 -11.10 10.63
C LEU A 13 -20.85 -12.51 11.21
N LEU A 14 -19.94 -13.41 10.81
CA LEU A 14 -19.88 -14.77 11.36
C LEU A 14 -19.55 -14.74 12.85
N THR A 15 -18.59 -13.91 13.25
CA THR A 15 -18.21 -13.74 14.66
C THR A 15 -19.37 -13.22 15.49
N LYS A 16 -20.10 -12.20 14.99
CA LYS A 16 -21.27 -11.68 15.70
C LYS A 16 -22.42 -12.70 15.75
N ALA A 17 -22.63 -13.47 14.67
CA ALA A 17 -23.65 -14.51 14.62
C ALA A 17 -23.38 -15.63 15.64
N ARG A 18 -22.13 -16.08 15.77
CA ARG A 18 -21.72 -17.07 16.78
C ARG A 18 -21.99 -16.59 18.21
N LYS A 19 -21.57 -15.36 18.53
CA LYS A 19 -21.82 -14.75 19.85
C LYS A 19 -23.31 -14.66 20.19
N LEU A 20 -24.16 -14.32 19.21
CA LEU A 20 -25.61 -14.30 19.41
C LEU A 20 -26.17 -15.71 19.58
N GLY A 21 -25.63 -16.69 18.86
CA GLY A 21 -25.94 -18.11 19.03
C GLY A 21 -25.71 -18.61 20.44
N GLU A 22 -24.52 -18.36 20.96
CA GLU A 22 -24.14 -18.70 22.34
C GLU A 22 -25.08 -18.06 23.36
N GLN A 23 -25.40 -16.76 23.19
CA GLN A 23 -26.32 -16.04 24.07
C GLN A 23 -27.77 -16.57 24.02
N LEU A 24 -28.18 -17.13 22.89
CA LEU A 24 -29.51 -17.68 22.69
C LEU A 24 -29.57 -19.21 22.95
N GLY A 25 -28.47 -19.83 23.37
CA GLY A 25 -28.40 -21.27 23.63
C GLY A 25 -28.48 -22.13 22.36
N VAL A 26 -28.17 -21.58 21.19
CA VAL A 26 -28.20 -22.31 19.92
C VAL A 26 -26.88 -23.06 19.73
N THR A 27 -26.90 -24.36 20.00
CA THR A 27 -25.72 -25.25 19.89
C THR A 27 -25.70 -26.06 18.59
N ASP A 28 -26.85 -26.36 18.02
CA ASP A 28 -27.00 -27.18 16.80
C ASP A 28 -27.14 -26.33 15.52
N PHE A 29 -26.26 -25.34 15.35
CA PHE A 29 -26.27 -24.49 14.16
C PHE A 29 -24.88 -24.25 13.59
N SER A 30 -24.71 -24.56 12.31
CA SER A 30 -23.46 -24.30 11.59
C SER A 30 -23.42 -22.88 11.03
N TYR A 31 -22.63 -22.02 11.67
CA TYR A 31 -22.29 -20.66 11.20
C TYR A 31 -21.32 -20.70 10.01
N SER A 32 -21.71 -21.39 8.94
CA SER A 32 -20.91 -21.59 7.73
C SER A 32 -20.95 -20.39 6.79
N ARG A 33 -20.00 -20.33 5.85
CA ARG A 33 -20.03 -19.35 4.75
C ARG A 33 -21.27 -19.52 3.86
N GLY A 34 -21.78 -20.75 3.72
CA GLY A 34 -23.03 -21.04 3.01
C GLY A 34 -24.24 -20.40 3.68
N TYR A 35 -24.34 -20.48 5.02
CA TYR A 35 -25.35 -19.75 5.80
C TYR A 35 -25.23 -18.23 5.55
N LEU A 36 -24.03 -17.67 5.72
CA LEU A 36 -23.82 -16.23 5.55
C LEU A 36 -24.20 -15.77 4.14
N HIS A 37 -23.86 -16.54 3.10
CA HIS A 37 -24.23 -16.23 1.74
C HIS A 37 -25.76 -16.19 1.56
N ARG A 38 -26.48 -17.22 2.02
CA ARG A 38 -27.94 -17.28 1.97
C ARG A 38 -28.59 -16.16 2.79
N PHE A 39 -28.04 -15.86 3.97
CA PHE A 39 -28.48 -14.75 4.81
C PHE A 39 -28.33 -13.40 4.12
N LYS A 40 -27.16 -13.12 3.52
CA LYS A 40 -26.90 -11.91 2.73
C LYS A 40 -27.89 -11.79 1.56
N SER A 41 -28.12 -12.87 0.83
CA SER A 41 -29.08 -12.91 -0.28
C SER A 41 -30.51 -12.60 0.18
N ARG A 42 -31.03 -13.35 1.17
CA ARG A 42 -32.38 -13.15 1.73
C ARG A 42 -32.60 -11.75 2.29
N ARG A 43 -31.53 -11.15 2.85
CA ARG A 43 -31.60 -9.84 3.48
C ARG A 43 -31.22 -8.69 2.53
N GLY A 44 -30.89 -8.96 1.26
CA GLY A 44 -30.56 -7.95 0.25
C GLY A 44 -29.21 -7.25 0.46
N MET A 45 -28.28 -7.86 1.19
CA MET A 45 -26.94 -7.29 1.44
C MET A 45 -26.00 -7.60 0.27
N LYS A 46 -25.50 -6.55 -0.40
CA LYS A 46 -24.56 -6.66 -1.52
C LYS A 46 -23.22 -5.99 -1.18
N ARG A 47 -22.12 -6.56 -1.68
CA ARG A 47 -20.80 -5.92 -1.63
C ARG A 47 -20.79 -4.73 -2.58
N LYS A 48 -20.52 -3.53 -2.07
CA LYS A 48 -20.33 -2.32 -2.89
C LYS A 48 -18.86 -1.91 -2.82
N LEU A 49 -18.18 -1.89 -3.97
CA LEU A 49 -16.80 -1.44 -4.09
C LEU A 49 -16.80 0.08 -4.23
N TYR A 50 -15.93 0.77 -3.49
CA TYR A 50 -15.58 2.15 -3.82
C TYR A 50 -14.60 2.10 -5.00
N LYS A 51 -15.03 2.52 -6.19
CA LYS A 51 -14.10 2.74 -7.30
C LYS A 51 -13.30 4.02 -7.00
N GLY A 52 -11.98 3.93 -7.08
CA GLY A 52 -11.10 5.10 -7.09
C GLY A 52 -11.16 5.83 -8.44
N GLU A 53 -10.65 7.05 -8.47
CA GLU A 53 -10.53 7.93 -9.63
C GLU A 53 -9.80 7.22 -10.78
N ALA A 54 -10.56 6.72 -11.74
CA ALA A 54 -10.08 6.52 -13.10
C ALA A 54 -10.48 7.78 -13.85
N ASP A 55 -9.78 8.88 -13.60
CA ASP A 55 -10.00 10.10 -14.34
C ASP A 55 -9.37 9.99 -15.73
N SER A 56 -10.00 10.62 -16.71
CA SER A 56 -9.71 10.51 -18.14
C SER A 56 -8.29 10.95 -18.51
N ALA A 57 -7.33 10.03 -18.53
CA ALA A 57 -6.01 10.31 -19.08
C ALA A 57 -6.09 10.42 -20.62
N ASP A 58 -5.38 11.40 -21.19
CA ASP A 58 -5.19 11.49 -22.64
C ASP A 58 -4.28 10.36 -23.10
N MET A 59 -4.89 9.34 -23.70
CA MET A 59 -4.19 8.14 -24.19
C MET A 59 -3.16 8.47 -25.27
N THR A 60 -3.32 9.58 -26.00
CA THR A 60 -2.38 10.03 -27.03
C THR A 60 -1.10 10.54 -26.39
N ALA A 61 -1.22 11.42 -25.39
CA ALA A 61 -0.07 11.93 -24.64
C ALA A 61 0.69 10.80 -23.92
N VAL A 62 -0.04 9.81 -23.38
CA VAL A 62 0.56 8.61 -22.78
C VAL A 62 1.35 7.82 -23.81
N GLN A 63 0.81 7.62 -25.02
CA GLN A 63 1.49 6.87 -26.07
C GLN A 63 2.77 7.58 -26.52
N THR A 64 2.70 8.88 -26.81
CA THR A 64 3.88 9.68 -27.18
C THR A 64 4.95 9.63 -26.09
N GLY A 65 4.57 9.81 -24.82
CA GLY A 65 5.52 9.74 -23.71
C GLY A 65 6.20 8.37 -23.55
N ARG A 66 5.49 7.27 -23.90
CA ARG A 66 6.09 5.93 -23.90
C ARG A 66 7.11 5.76 -25.02
N GLU A 67 6.83 6.29 -26.21
CA GLU A 67 7.76 6.22 -27.35
C GLU A 67 9.03 7.02 -27.07
N ASP A 68 8.91 8.22 -26.51
CA ASP A 68 10.05 9.04 -26.13
C ASP A 68 10.89 8.37 -25.03
N LEU A 69 10.23 7.78 -24.03
CA LEU A 69 10.94 7.01 -22.99
C LEU A 69 11.67 5.81 -23.60
N GLN A 70 11.05 5.05 -24.49
CA GLN A 70 11.69 3.92 -25.16
C GLN A 70 12.93 4.34 -25.96
N ARG A 71 12.88 5.49 -26.65
CA ARG A 71 14.04 6.04 -27.37
C ARG A 71 15.19 6.39 -26.43
N VAL A 72 14.92 6.93 -25.25
CA VAL A 72 15.97 7.23 -24.26
C VAL A 72 16.56 5.93 -23.69
N LEU A 73 15.73 4.93 -23.44
CA LEU A 73 16.14 3.67 -22.84
C LEU A 73 16.89 2.74 -23.81
N GLN A 74 16.76 2.91 -25.12
CA GLN A 74 17.36 2.01 -26.11
C GLN A 74 18.90 1.97 -26.06
N ASP A 75 19.53 3.03 -25.56
CA ASP A 75 20.99 3.18 -25.49
C ASP A 75 21.58 2.57 -24.20
N TYR A 76 20.73 2.01 -23.32
CA TYR A 76 21.13 1.43 -22.04
C TYR A 76 20.92 -0.07 -22.03
N ASP A 77 21.84 -0.79 -21.39
CA ASP A 77 21.63 -2.20 -21.09
C ASP A 77 20.43 -2.34 -20.13
N PRO A 78 19.52 -3.32 -20.31
CA PRO A 78 18.44 -3.58 -19.36
C PRO A 78 18.89 -3.76 -17.91
N GLU A 79 20.13 -4.19 -17.67
CA GLU A 79 20.71 -4.28 -16.33
C GLU A 79 21.07 -2.93 -15.70
N ASP A 80 21.20 -1.89 -16.53
CA ASP A 80 21.52 -0.50 -16.16
C ASP A 80 20.27 0.41 -16.11
N ILE A 81 19.09 -0.13 -16.41
CA ILE A 81 17.82 0.58 -16.30
C ILE A 81 17.17 0.19 -14.98
N PHE A 82 17.09 1.12 -14.03
CA PHE A 82 16.46 0.94 -12.73
C PHE A 82 15.12 1.65 -12.65
N ASN A 83 14.21 1.09 -11.86
CA ASN A 83 12.97 1.75 -11.46
C ASN A 83 12.91 1.82 -9.94
N LEU A 84 12.62 2.99 -9.39
CA LEU A 84 12.22 3.17 -8.00
C LEU A 84 10.74 3.55 -7.95
N ASP A 85 10.00 2.91 -7.06
CA ASP A 85 8.60 3.26 -6.81
C ASP A 85 8.26 3.09 -5.32
N GLU A 86 7.39 3.96 -4.81
CA GLU A 86 6.89 3.96 -3.45
C GLU A 86 5.51 3.33 -3.32
N THR A 87 5.39 2.44 -2.34
CA THR A 87 4.09 1.92 -1.93
C THR A 87 3.78 2.20 -0.47
N GLY A 88 2.52 2.50 -0.19
CA GLY A 88 2.00 2.67 1.16
C GLY A 88 1.44 1.34 1.69
N LEU A 89 2.10 0.76 2.68
CA LEU A 89 1.57 -0.39 3.44
C LEU A 89 0.65 0.11 4.56
N PHE A 90 -0.66 0.08 4.31
CA PHE A 90 -1.67 0.52 5.28
C PHE A 90 -2.10 -0.61 6.22
N TYR A 91 -1.30 -0.86 7.25
CA TYR A 91 -1.48 -1.98 8.18
C TYR A 91 -2.71 -1.86 9.10
N ARG A 92 -3.38 -0.71 9.15
CA ARG A 92 -4.65 -0.51 9.88
C ARG A 92 -5.84 -0.19 8.97
N LEU A 93 -5.69 -0.36 7.66
CA LEU A 93 -6.76 -0.06 6.72
C LEU A 93 -7.88 -1.09 6.83
N GLY A 94 -9.05 -0.63 7.28
CA GLY A 94 -10.26 -1.44 7.28
C GLY A 94 -10.80 -1.69 5.86
N PRO A 95 -11.69 -2.68 5.68
CA PRO A 95 -12.27 -3.04 4.38
C PRO A 95 -12.80 -1.84 3.59
N ASN A 96 -12.67 -1.87 2.26
CA ASN A 96 -13.23 -0.91 1.31
C ASN A 96 -14.62 -1.26 0.80
N TYR A 97 -15.36 -1.97 1.62
CA TYR A 97 -16.76 -2.26 1.39
C TYR A 97 -17.43 -2.41 2.75
N THR A 98 -18.74 -2.23 2.77
CA THR A 98 -19.58 -2.59 3.90
C THR A 98 -20.78 -3.36 3.37
N LEU A 99 -21.39 -4.16 4.24
CA LEU A 99 -22.65 -4.82 3.96
C LEU A 99 -23.76 -3.98 4.57
N ALA A 100 -24.59 -3.39 3.71
CA ALA A 100 -25.65 -2.51 4.13
C ALA A 100 -26.93 -2.74 3.31
N ARG A 101 -28.08 -2.49 3.96
CA ARG A 101 -29.42 -2.53 3.34
C ARG A 101 -29.84 -1.18 2.78
N THR A 102 -29.27 -0.10 3.30
CA THR A 102 -29.51 1.29 2.89
C THR A 102 -28.18 1.96 2.53
N LYS A 103 -28.21 3.20 2.01
CA LYS A 103 -26.99 3.99 1.74
C LYS A 103 -26.34 4.31 3.09
N VAL A 104 -25.11 3.86 3.29
CA VAL A 104 -24.32 4.10 4.51
C VAL A 104 -23.21 5.08 4.18
N SER A 105 -23.10 6.14 4.99
CA SER A 105 -21.97 7.08 4.94
C SER A 105 -20.69 6.35 5.36
N GLY A 106 -19.61 6.57 4.60
CA GLY A 106 -18.32 5.99 4.93
C GLY A 106 -17.72 6.63 6.17
N THR A 107 -17.07 5.84 7.02
CA THR A 107 -16.24 6.34 8.12
C THR A 107 -14.83 6.67 7.65
N LYS A 108 -14.21 7.66 8.31
CA LYS A 108 -12.80 7.96 8.11
C LYS A 108 -11.97 6.75 8.52
N LYS A 109 -11.33 6.10 7.55
CA LYS A 109 -10.46 4.96 7.82
C LYS A 109 -9.13 5.42 8.39
N SER A 110 -8.53 4.59 9.23
CA SER A 110 -7.13 4.77 9.56
C SER A 110 -6.31 4.69 8.27
N LYS A 111 -5.55 5.74 8.01
CA LYS A 111 -4.52 5.81 6.96
C LYS A 111 -3.13 5.63 7.58
N ASP A 112 -3.05 4.98 8.74
CA ASP A 112 -1.77 4.60 9.32
C ASP A 112 -1.04 3.67 8.35
N ARG A 113 0.17 4.09 8.00
CA ARG A 113 0.95 3.49 6.93
C ARG A 113 2.42 3.41 7.28
N ILE A 114 3.09 2.52 6.59
CA ILE A 114 4.53 2.50 6.41
C ILE A 114 4.75 2.73 4.92
N THR A 115 5.65 3.64 4.55
CA THR A 115 6.04 3.81 3.15
C THR A 115 7.24 2.90 2.89
N VAL A 116 7.21 2.19 1.78
CA VAL A 116 8.31 1.34 1.31
C VAL A 116 8.64 1.76 -0.11
N ALA A 117 9.86 2.26 -0.33
CA ALA A 117 10.41 2.44 -1.66
C ALA A 117 11.19 1.17 -2.04
N LEU A 118 10.90 0.65 -3.22
CA LEU A 118 11.52 -0.53 -3.78
C LEU A 118 12.24 -0.15 -5.06
N THR A 119 13.42 -0.73 -5.28
CA THR A 119 14.23 -0.44 -6.46
C THR A 119 14.80 -1.71 -7.04
N SER A 120 14.63 -1.88 -8.35
CA SER A 120 15.22 -2.98 -9.11
C SER A 120 15.57 -2.55 -10.53
N ASN A 121 16.48 -3.28 -11.16
CA ASN A 121 16.73 -3.12 -12.60
C ASN A 121 15.64 -3.78 -13.46
N ALA A 122 15.64 -3.50 -14.76
CA ALA A 122 14.62 -3.95 -15.70
C ALA A 122 14.62 -5.48 -15.89
N THR A 123 15.78 -6.14 -15.74
CA THR A 123 15.87 -7.61 -15.74
C THR A 123 15.41 -8.23 -14.42
N GLY A 124 15.33 -7.44 -13.34
CA GLY A 124 14.95 -7.88 -12.00
C GLY A 124 16.02 -8.72 -11.28
N ASN A 125 17.22 -8.89 -11.85
CA ASN A 125 18.31 -9.64 -11.23
C ASN A 125 19.00 -8.83 -10.11
N THR A 126 18.92 -7.50 -10.16
CA THR A 126 19.46 -6.59 -9.16
C THR A 126 18.30 -5.93 -8.43
N LYS A 127 18.18 -6.21 -7.13
CA LYS A 127 17.18 -5.59 -6.24
C LYS A 127 17.92 -4.93 -5.09
N LEU A 128 17.68 -3.64 -4.88
CA LEU A 128 18.31 -2.91 -3.79
C LEU A 128 17.58 -3.15 -2.47
N LYS A 129 18.31 -2.93 -1.36
CA LYS A 129 17.76 -2.98 -0.01
C LYS A 129 16.55 -2.02 0.07
N PRO A 130 15.36 -2.48 0.50
CA PRO A 130 14.17 -1.64 0.59
C PRO A 130 14.41 -0.42 1.48
N PHE A 131 13.84 0.72 1.08
CA PHE A 131 13.86 1.93 1.90
C PHE A 131 12.51 2.11 2.59
N VAL A 132 12.50 1.92 3.91
CA VAL A 132 11.30 1.93 4.74
C VAL A 132 11.23 3.22 5.57
N ILE A 133 10.08 3.89 5.48
CA ILE A 133 9.78 5.11 6.24
C ILE A 133 8.56 4.87 7.12
N SER A 134 8.73 5.09 8.42
CA SER A 134 7.69 4.89 9.43
C SER A 134 7.37 6.18 10.19
N LYS A 135 6.27 6.17 10.96
CA LYS A 135 5.94 7.31 11.85
C LYS A 135 6.85 7.39 13.08
N VAL A 136 7.36 6.26 13.53
CA VAL A 136 8.02 6.10 14.82
C VAL A 136 9.43 5.59 14.57
N ASN A 137 10.43 6.22 15.17
CA ASN A 137 11.82 5.79 15.03
C ASN A 137 12.06 4.33 15.46
N ARG A 138 11.43 3.93 16.56
CA ARG A 138 11.52 2.56 17.07
C ARG A 138 10.16 2.06 17.54
N PRO A 139 9.39 1.39 16.66
CA PRO A 139 8.13 0.75 17.05
C PRO A 139 8.33 -0.22 18.21
N ARG A 140 7.36 -0.30 19.12
CA ARG A 140 7.43 -1.18 20.31
C ARG A 140 7.70 -2.64 19.96
N CYS A 141 7.24 -3.12 18.81
CA CYS A 141 7.48 -4.49 18.34
C CYS A 141 8.95 -4.79 18.03
N PHE A 142 9.82 -3.80 17.85
CA PHE A 142 11.26 -4.01 17.67
C PHE A 142 11.96 -4.37 18.99
N GLY A 143 11.32 -4.18 20.14
CA GLY A 143 11.96 -4.40 21.44
C GLY A 143 13.25 -3.59 21.58
N LYS A 144 14.22 -4.09 22.36
CA LYS A 144 15.51 -3.40 22.60
C LYS A 144 16.62 -3.79 21.63
N THR A 145 16.58 -5.00 21.06
CA THR A 145 17.72 -5.60 20.35
C THR A 145 17.55 -5.64 18.84
N TYR A 146 16.32 -5.60 18.30
CA TYR A 146 16.12 -5.68 16.86
C TYR A 146 16.67 -4.44 16.15
N ASN A 147 17.45 -4.64 15.10
CA ASN A 147 17.93 -3.57 14.23
C ASN A 147 17.32 -3.72 12.82
N PRO A 148 16.41 -2.82 12.40
CA PRO A 148 15.86 -2.87 11.05
C PRO A 148 16.90 -2.63 9.95
N GLU A 149 17.98 -1.89 10.25
CA GLU A 149 19.03 -1.53 9.28
C GLU A 149 19.74 -2.74 8.66
N THR A 150 19.71 -3.89 9.33
CA THR A 150 20.23 -5.15 8.81
C THR A 150 19.48 -5.58 7.54
N TYR A 151 18.16 -5.33 7.46
CA TYR A 151 17.29 -5.84 6.40
C TYR A 151 16.80 -4.76 5.44
N VAL A 152 16.57 -3.54 5.95
CA VAL A 152 16.01 -2.41 5.20
C VAL A 152 16.74 -1.14 5.59
N ARG A 153 16.82 -0.14 4.71
CA ARG A 153 17.19 1.21 5.16
C ARG A 153 15.99 1.77 5.91
N TYR A 154 16.16 2.21 7.16
CA TYR A 154 15.05 2.66 7.98
C TYR A 154 15.14 4.16 8.28
N ARG A 155 14.05 4.87 8.02
CA ARG A 155 13.88 6.27 8.45
C ARG A 155 12.52 6.47 9.07
N HIS A 156 12.36 7.62 9.71
CA HIS A 156 11.08 7.98 10.31
C HIS A 156 10.81 9.48 10.18
N ASN A 157 9.53 9.82 10.05
CA ASN A 157 9.03 11.18 10.21
C ASN A 157 7.56 11.12 10.62
N ALA A 158 7.00 12.21 11.17
CA ALA A 158 5.65 12.22 11.72
C ALA A 158 4.55 11.75 10.73
N LYS A 159 4.79 11.91 9.42
CA LYS A 159 3.81 11.57 8.38
C LYS A 159 3.99 10.13 7.87
N ALA A 160 5.18 9.53 7.96
CA ALA A 160 5.61 8.34 7.21
C ALA A 160 5.51 8.53 5.69
N TRP A 161 6.15 9.57 5.16
CA TRP A 161 6.21 9.89 3.72
C TRP A 161 7.66 10.04 3.28
N MET A 162 7.93 9.80 1.99
CA MET A 162 9.17 10.25 1.37
C MET A 162 9.27 11.78 1.47
N THR A 163 10.48 12.27 1.74
CA THR A 163 10.82 13.70 1.72
C THR A 163 11.98 13.89 0.76
N SER A 164 12.17 15.10 0.24
CA SER A 164 13.30 15.40 -0.65
C SER A 164 14.65 15.08 0.01
N ASP A 165 14.82 15.41 1.29
CA ASP A 165 16.05 15.07 2.03
C ASP A 165 16.31 13.56 2.08
N PHE A 166 15.27 12.76 2.34
CA PHE A 166 15.38 11.31 2.38
C PHE A 166 15.67 10.72 1.00
N PHE A 167 15.02 11.25 -0.03
CA PHE A 167 15.25 10.84 -1.41
C PHE A 167 16.68 11.19 -1.86
N GLN A 168 17.18 12.39 -1.56
CA GLN A 168 18.54 12.81 -1.89
C GLN A 168 19.60 11.99 -1.13
N ASP A 169 19.41 11.72 0.17
CA ASP A 169 20.29 10.83 0.94
C ASP A 169 20.36 9.43 0.30
N TRP A 170 19.19 8.90 -0.07
CA TRP A 170 19.11 7.61 -0.76
C TRP A 170 19.75 7.66 -2.15
N LEU A 171 19.56 8.73 -2.92
CA LEU A 171 20.08 8.89 -4.28
C LEU A 171 21.60 8.98 -4.30
N LYS A 172 22.22 9.68 -3.33
CA LYS A 172 23.69 9.70 -3.16
C LYS A 172 24.25 8.30 -2.89
N ASP A 173 23.53 7.51 -2.09
CA ASP A 173 23.94 6.16 -1.77
C ASP A 173 23.67 5.17 -2.92
N PHE A 174 22.63 5.41 -3.72
CA PHE A 174 22.38 4.71 -4.96
C PHE A 174 23.52 4.94 -5.96
N ASP A 175 23.87 6.20 -6.22
CA ASP A 175 24.97 6.57 -7.13
C ASP A 175 26.30 5.93 -6.72
N ARG A 176 26.64 6.01 -5.43
CA ARG A 176 27.86 5.38 -4.88
C ARG A 176 27.89 3.85 -5.07
N GLN A 177 26.73 3.19 -5.06
CA GLN A 177 26.61 1.74 -5.25
C GLN A 177 26.76 1.34 -6.71
N MET A 178 26.24 2.14 -7.65
CA MET A 178 26.23 1.77 -9.07
C MET A 178 27.63 1.73 -9.67
N ARG A 179 28.49 2.72 -9.37
CA ARG A 179 29.87 2.83 -9.90
C ARG A 179 29.96 2.71 -11.44
N ARG A 180 28.84 2.90 -12.13
CA ARG A 180 28.64 2.81 -13.58
C ARG A 180 27.50 3.74 -13.95
N LYS A 181 27.39 4.08 -15.24
CA LYS A 181 26.26 4.88 -15.73
C LYS A 181 25.01 4.02 -15.77
N VAL A 182 23.94 4.53 -15.16
CA VAL A 182 22.63 3.88 -15.13
C VAL A 182 21.55 4.93 -15.38
N ILE A 183 20.37 4.49 -15.80
CA ILE A 183 19.15 5.30 -15.75
C ILE A 183 18.32 4.87 -14.54
N LEU A 184 17.84 5.84 -13.77
CA LEU A 184 16.84 5.61 -12.73
C LEU A 184 15.52 6.26 -13.16
N LEU A 185 14.49 5.42 -13.29
CA LEU A 185 13.11 5.83 -13.51
C LEU A 185 12.43 6.07 -12.17
N VAL A 186 11.82 7.24 -12.03
CA VAL A 186 11.02 7.66 -10.88
C VAL A 186 9.77 8.39 -11.38
N ASP A 187 8.70 8.38 -10.57
CA ASP A 187 7.53 9.20 -10.86
C ASP A 187 7.80 10.69 -10.58
N ASN A 188 6.90 11.56 -11.04
CA ASN A 188 6.99 13.01 -10.80
C ASN A 188 6.42 13.41 -9.43
N ALA A 189 6.83 12.73 -8.36
CA ALA A 189 6.49 13.14 -7.01
C ALA A 189 7.31 14.35 -6.57
N ALA A 190 6.70 15.28 -5.83
CA ALA A 190 7.41 16.45 -5.30
C ALA A 190 8.60 16.09 -4.38
N SER A 191 8.59 14.88 -3.79
CA SER A 191 9.72 14.35 -3.02
C SER A 191 10.91 13.93 -3.89
N HIS A 192 10.71 13.64 -5.17
CA HIS A 192 11.77 13.26 -6.13
C HIS A 192 12.50 14.48 -6.67
N ASN A 193 12.84 15.39 -5.76
CA ASN A 193 13.63 16.56 -6.07
C ASN A 193 15.11 16.23 -5.83
N GLN A 194 15.90 16.27 -6.89
CA GLN A 194 17.35 16.07 -6.83
C GLN A 194 18.08 17.21 -6.11
N GLY A 195 17.49 18.40 -5.97
CA GLY A 195 18.17 19.56 -5.38
C GLY A 195 19.44 19.93 -6.18
N ASP A 196 20.46 20.44 -5.48
CA ASP A 196 21.78 20.74 -6.04
C ASP A 196 22.71 19.52 -5.97
N LEU A 197 22.25 18.35 -6.46
CA LEU A 197 23.04 17.12 -6.55
C LEU A 197 24.07 17.18 -7.69
#